data_AF-A0A421B7R9-F1
#
_entry.id   AF-A0A421B7R9-F1
#
_cell.length_a   1.000
_cell.length_b   1.000
_cell.length_c   1.000
_cell.angle_alpha   90.00
_cell.angle_beta   90.00
_cell.angle_gamma   90.00
#
_symmetry.space_group_name_H-M   'P 1'
#
loop_
_entity.id
_entity.type
_entity.pdbx_description
1 polymer ?
#
loop_
_entity_poly.entity_id
_entity_poly.type
_entity_poly.pdbx_seq_one_letter_code
_entity_poly.pdbx_strand_id
1 'polypeptide(L)'
;MNHADPRRILADRAVARVTSLFQESGHVVQKIDGHNDFGEDIYVSFNEARRPTGSTIAVQVKGGSSYRSARGYRVRVKQHGESWRRANAPVVCVVYDPGTDLLCWANASEQLRYARDRRSIEVRRTDVLDAASVAAFVQRMRRYIAGAGGRLGGADDLEVVAASGDAPAGAVQEVVEQGESAGVDRGSTGVSG
;
A
#
# COMPACT_ATOMS: atom_id res chain seq x y z
N MET A 1 24.59 33.74 -7.17
CA MET A 1 24.23 33.07 -5.90
C MET A 1 22.76 32.70 -5.95
N ASN A 2 22.44 31.42 -6.13
CA ASN A 2 21.04 30.95 -6.15
C ASN A 2 20.45 31.09 -4.74
N HIS A 3 19.54 32.05 -4.54
CA HIS A 3 18.72 32.08 -3.34
C HIS A 3 17.78 30.87 -3.38
N ALA A 4 17.98 29.90 -2.50
CA ALA A 4 17.03 28.82 -2.32
C ALA A 4 15.70 29.39 -1.81
N ASP A 5 14.59 29.09 -2.50
CA ASP A 5 13.25 29.54 -2.12
C ASP A 5 12.92 29.08 -0.69
N PRO A 6 12.63 29.99 0.26
CA PRO A 6 12.26 29.63 1.63
C PRO A 6 11.13 28.60 1.72
N ARG A 7 10.20 28.59 0.76
CA ARG A 7 9.11 27.61 0.69
C ARG A 7 9.63 26.21 0.37
N ARG A 8 10.63 26.13 -0.52
CA ARG A 8 11.29 24.87 -0.88
C ARG A 8 12.06 24.30 0.31
N ILE A 9 12.82 25.13 1.01
CA ILE A 9 13.54 24.75 2.24
C ILE A 9 12.56 24.16 3.28
N LEU A 10 11.40 24.80 3.46
CA LEU A 10 10.40 24.35 4.41
C LEU A 10 9.73 23.03 3.99
N ALA A 11 9.45 22.86 2.71
CA ALA A 11 8.95 21.60 2.17
C ALA A 11 9.96 20.46 2.37
N ASP A 12 11.24 20.71 2.07
CA ASP A 12 12.31 19.72 2.23
C ASP A 12 12.51 19.33 3.69
N ARG A 13 12.45 20.32 4.60
CA ARG A 13 12.48 20.08 6.06
C ARG A 13 11.29 19.23 6.51
N ALA A 14 10.09 19.51 6.01
CA ALA A 14 8.91 18.73 6.34
C ALA A 14 9.06 17.27 5.89
N VAL A 15 9.51 17.04 4.65
CA VAL A 15 9.78 15.68 4.13
C VAL A 15 10.84 14.98 4.95
N ALA A 16 11.93 15.68 5.31
CA ALA A 16 12.98 15.12 6.16
C ALA A 16 12.44 14.71 7.54
N ARG A 17 11.63 15.55 8.18
CA ARG A 17 11.03 15.25 9.50
C ARG A 17 10.12 14.03 9.47
N VAL A 18 9.28 13.92 8.44
CA VAL A 18 8.41 12.74 8.24
C VAL A 18 9.25 11.49 7.96
N THR A 19 10.29 11.62 7.13
CA THR A 19 11.20 10.52 6.80
C THR A 19 11.90 10.00 8.05
N SER A 20 12.52 10.88 8.84
CA SER A 20 13.21 10.53 10.08
C SER A 20 12.27 9.81 11.05
N LEU A 21 11.05 10.33 11.27
CA LEU A 21 10.09 9.71 12.17
C LEU A 21 9.77 8.25 11.78
N PHE A 22 9.50 7.98 10.51
CA PHE A 22 9.18 6.63 10.06
C PHE A 22 10.40 5.70 10.10
N GLN A 23 11.59 6.18 9.73
CA GLN A 23 12.82 5.40 9.78
C GLN A 23 13.24 5.05 11.21
N GLU A 24 13.19 6.02 12.13
CA GLU A 24 13.44 5.83 13.57
C GLU A 24 12.45 4.83 14.19
N SER A 25 11.23 4.76 13.64
CA SER A 25 10.20 3.79 14.04
C SER A 25 10.34 2.43 13.34
N GLY A 26 11.38 2.23 12.54
CA GLY A 26 11.70 0.94 11.89
C GLY A 26 10.98 0.68 10.56
N HIS A 27 10.34 1.69 9.97
CA HIS A 27 9.67 1.59 8.67
C HIS A 27 10.61 1.99 7.52
N VAL A 28 10.32 1.46 6.33
CA VAL A 28 11.11 1.78 5.13
C VAL A 28 10.45 2.95 4.41
N VAL A 29 11.24 3.99 4.12
CA VAL A 29 10.80 5.18 3.38
C VAL A 29 11.53 5.25 2.05
N GLN A 30 10.77 5.42 0.96
CA GLN A 30 11.29 5.68 -0.38
C GLN A 30 10.82 7.05 -0.84
N LYS A 31 11.74 7.90 -1.30
CA LYS A 31 11.38 9.19 -1.88
C LYS A 31 10.89 9.00 -3.31
N ILE A 32 9.89 9.78 -3.71
CA ILE A 32 9.39 9.78 -5.08
C ILE A 32 10.15 10.87 -5.84
N ASP A 33 10.78 10.48 -6.94
CA ASP A 33 11.44 11.45 -7.82
C ASP A 33 10.35 12.28 -8.51
N GLY A 34 10.31 13.58 -8.19
CA GLY A 34 9.28 14.54 -8.64
C GLY A 34 9.29 14.84 -10.15
N HIS A 35 9.86 13.97 -10.97
CA HIS A 35 9.80 14.06 -12.42
C HIS A 35 8.39 13.73 -12.95
N ASN A 36 7.55 13.07 -12.15
CA ASN A 36 6.15 12.84 -12.44
C ASN A 36 5.28 13.47 -11.33
N ASP A 37 4.57 14.56 -11.64
CA ASP A 37 3.79 15.38 -10.69
C ASP A 37 2.45 14.73 -10.31
N PHE A 38 2.50 13.51 -9.77
CA PHE A 38 1.32 12.83 -9.23
C PHE A 38 0.89 13.38 -7.86
N GLY A 39 1.78 14.13 -7.22
CA GLY A 39 1.55 14.90 -6.00
C GLY A 39 2.17 14.29 -4.75
N GLU A 40 2.39 12.97 -4.68
CA GLU A 40 2.96 12.32 -3.50
C GLU A 40 4.49 12.53 -3.41
N ASP A 41 5.02 12.65 -2.18
CA ASP A 41 6.45 12.96 -1.95
C ASP A 41 7.25 11.71 -1.56
N ILE A 42 6.64 10.77 -0.83
CA ILE A 42 7.30 9.55 -0.34
C ILE A 42 6.32 8.36 -0.32
N TYR A 43 6.87 7.15 -0.43
CA TYR A 43 6.22 5.90 -0.02
C TYR A 43 6.75 5.44 1.33
N VAL A 44 5.86 4.89 2.16
CA VAL A 44 6.21 4.26 3.43
C VAL A 44 5.70 2.84 3.44
N SER A 45 6.62 1.88 3.53
CA SER A 45 6.32 0.46 3.71
C SER A 45 6.42 0.11 5.18
N PHE A 46 5.31 -0.37 5.74
CA PHE A 46 5.24 -0.70 7.16
C PHE A 46 5.92 -2.02 7.44
N ASN A 47 6.67 -2.02 8.55
CA ASN A 47 7.37 -3.16 9.08
C ASN A 47 6.85 -3.45 10.49
N GLU A 48 6.84 -4.72 10.86
CA GLU A 48 6.52 -5.20 12.20
C GLU A 48 7.57 -6.24 12.59
N ALA A 49 8.18 -6.09 13.77
CA ALA A 49 9.30 -6.95 14.21
C ALA A 49 10.40 -7.12 13.12
N ARG A 50 10.75 -6.02 12.42
CA ARG A 50 11.72 -5.98 11.31
C ARG A 50 11.34 -6.80 10.06
N ARG A 51 10.08 -7.22 9.93
CA ARG A 51 9.56 -7.87 8.71
C ARG A 51 8.58 -6.96 7.98
N PRO A 52 8.62 -6.89 6.63
CA PRO A 52 7.62 -6.19 5.86
C PRO A 52 6.22 -6.75 6.13
N THR A 53 5.26 -5.86 6.39
CA THR A 53 3.86 -6.24 6.59
C THR A 53 3.08 -6.38 5.28
N GLY A 54 3.69 -6.05 4.15
CA GLY A 54 3.03 -5.92 2.85
C GLY A 54 2.11 -4.68 2.73
N SER A 55 1.99 -3.88 3.78
CA SER A 55 1.19 -2.65 3.78
C SER A 55 2.06 -1.43 3.45
N THR A 56 1.69 -0.72 2.39
CA THR A 56 2.36 0.51 1.95
C THR A 56 1.37 1.65 1.83
N ILE A 57 1.81 2.86 2.17
CA ILE A 57 1.07 4.11 1.95
C ILE A 57 1.90 5.05 1.08
N ALA A 58 1.22 5.91 0.33
CA ALA A 58 1.83 7.08 -0.26
C ALA A 58 1.58 8.29 0.66
N VAL A 59 2.54 9.19 0.76
CA VAL A 59 2.43 10.35 1.64
C VAL A 59 2.68 11.63 0.86
N GLN A 60 1.70 12.53 0.92
CA GLN A 60 1.85 13.91 0.51
C GLN A 60 2.19 14.75 1.74
N VAL A 61 3.37 15.35 1.75
CA VAL A 61 3.90 16.20 2.81
C VAL A 61 3.76 17.67 2.43
N LYS A 62 3.19 18.47 3.33
CA LYS A 62 3.04 19.92 3.19
C LYS A 62 3.69 20.62 4.38
N GLY A 63 4.61 21.56 4.13
CA GLY A 63 5.27 22.32 5.19
C GLY A 63 4.83 23.78 5.22
N GLY A 64 4.39 24.27 6.39
CA GLY A 64 4.25 25.70 6.67
C GLY A 64 2.92 26.18 7.21
N SER A 65 2.93 27.43 7.70
CA SER A 65 1.77 28.06 8.33
C SER A 65 0.62 28.35 7.37
N SER A 66 0.87 28.39 6.06
CA SER A 66 -0.14 28.61 5.01
C SER A 66 -1.20 27.49 4.94
N TYR A 67 -0.94 26.33 5.53
CA TYR A 67 -1.89 25.22 5.61
C TYR A 67 -2.82 25.30 6.83
N ARG A 68 -2.58 26.23 7.78
CA ARG A 68 -3.44 26.41 8.96
C ARG A 68 -4.85 26.82 8.56
N SER A 69 -5.82 26.32 9.31
CA SER A 69 -7.24 26.70 9.23
C SER A 69 -7.82 26.86 10.64
N ALA A 70 -9.05 27.33 10.76
CA ALA A 70 -9.72 27.51 12.05
C ALA A 70 -9.77 26.22 12.88
N ARG A 71 -10.00 25.06 12.24
CA ARG A 71 -10.19 23.76 12.90
C ARG A 71 -8.99 22.81 12.81
N GLY A 72 -7.85 23.29 12.31
CA GLY A 72 -6.64 22.47 12.15
C GLY A 72 -5.84 22.90 10.93
N TYR A 73 -5.70 22.01 9.95
CA TYR A 73 -5.02 22.26 8.69
C TYR A 73 -5.85 21.80 7.50
N ARG A 74 -5.54 22.34 6.32
CA ARG A 74 -6.25 22.04 5.09
C ARG A 74 -5.28 21.88 3.91
N VAL A 75 -5.32 20.73 3.27
CA VAL A 75 -4.55 20.46 2.04
C VAL A 75 -5.50 20.48 0.85
N ARG A 76 -5.24 21.34 -0.14
CA ARG A 76 -6.09 21.42 -1.34
C ARG A 76 -5.89 20.17 -2.20
N VAL A 77 -7.00 19.59 -2.65
CA VAL A 77 -7.01 18.38 -3.48
C VAL A 77 -6.62 18.69 -4.93
N LYS A 78 -7.12 19.80 -5.49
CA LYS A 78 -6.91 20.22 -6.89
C LYS A 78 -7.17 19.06 -7.88
N GLN A 79 -6.30 18.84 -8.86
CA GLN A 79 -6.42 17.78 -9.86
C GLN A 79 -6.17 16.36 -9.32
N HIS A 80 -5.68 16.20 -8.10
CA HIS A 80 -5.25 14.90 -7.57
C HIS A 80 -6.39 14.09 -6.92
N GLY A 81 -7.63 14.60 -6.90
CA GLY A 81 -8.73 13.96 -6.19
C GLY A 81 -9.00 12.53 -6.66
N GLU A 82 -9.00 12.32 -7.97
CA GLU A 82 -9.26 11.01 -8.54
C GLU A 82 -8.06 10.07 -8.38
N SER A 83 -6.84 10.56 -8.61
CA SER A 83 -5.62 9.76 -8.43
C SER A 83 -5.46 9.31 -6.98
N TRP A 84 -5.62 10.20 -6.00
CA TRP A 84 -5.51 9.86 -4.58
C TRP A 84 -6.62 8.92 -4.09
N ARG A 85 -7.81 9.01 -4.68
CA ARG A 85 -8.94 8.15 -4.33
C ARG A 85 -8.74 6.71 -4.81
N ARG A 86 -8.19 6.55 -6.02
CA ARG A 86 -8.00 5.26 -6.71
C ARG A 86 -6.59 4.68 -6.60
N ALA A 87 -5.64 5.40 -6.03
CA ALA A 87 -4.27 4.92 -5.84
C ALA A 87 -4.22 3.55 -5.16
N ASN A 88 -3.33 2.69 -5.66
CA ASN A 88 -3.11 1.33 -5.13
C ASN A 88 -2.64 1.37 -3.67
N ALA A 89 -1.75 2.31 -3.35
CA ALA A 89 -1.39 2.65 -1.98
C ALA A 89 -2.26 3.83 -1.50
N PRO A 90 -2.92 3.74 -0.33
CA PRO A 90 -3.64 4.88 0.21
C PRO A 90 -2.75 6.11 0.37
N VAL A 91 -3.27 7.27 -0.03
CA VAL A 91 -2.62 8.56 0.12
C VAL A 91 -2.96 9.16 1.48
N VAL A 92 -1.91 9.50 2.24
CA VAL A 92 -1.99 10.22 3.51
C VAL A 92 -1.44 11.63 3.31
N CYS A 93 -2.18 12.64 3.75
CA CYS A 93 -1.63 13.99 3.86
C CYS A 93 -0.99 14.18 5.23
N VAL A 94 0.24 14.67 5.26
CA VAL A 94 0.94 15.10 6.48
C VAL A 94 1.28 16.59 6.36
N VAL A 95 0.94 17.36 7.38
CA VAL A 95 1.25 18.78 7.48
C VAL A 95 2.27 18.98 8.59
N TYR A 96 3.41 19.58 8.25
CA TYR A 96 4.39 20.09 9.22
C TYR A 96 4.11 21.56 9.54
N ASP A 97 3.85 21.84 10.81
CA ASP A 97 3.66 23.20 11.32
C ASP A 97 4.95 23.69 12.00
N PRO A 98 5.72 24.60 11.37
CA PRO A 98 6.97 25.08 11.93
C PRO A 98 6.80 25.96 13.17
N GLY A 99 5.59 26.47 13.43
CA GLY A 99 5.34 27.28 14.62
C GLY A 99 5.10 26.46 15.88
N THR A 100 4.72 25.19 15.74
CA THR A 100 4.50 24.26 16.87
C THR A 100 5.44 23.05 16.83
N ASP A 101 6.25 22.93 15.78
CA ASP A 101 7.05 21.75 15.43
C ASP A 101 6.25 20.42 15.39
N LEU A 102 4.96 20.51 15.03
CA LEU A 102 4.09 19.33 14.96
C LEU A 102 3.96 18.80 13.54
N LEU A 103 3.90 17.48 13.42
CA LEU A 103 3.35 16.81 12.25
C LEU A 103 1.90 16.42 12.58
N CYS A 104 0.96 16.77 11.70
CA CYS A 104 -0.43 16.33 11.80
C CYS A 104 -0.84 15.63 10.51
N TRP A 105 -1.70 14.61 10.60
CA TRP A 105 -1.98 13.73 9.46
C TRP A 105 -3.48 13.51 9.22
N ALA A 106 -3.83 13.13 7.99
CA ALA A 106 -5.14 12.60 7.64
C ALA A 106 -5.07 11.61 6.47
N ASN A 107 -5.94 10.59 6.49
CA ASN A 107 -6.11 9.67 5.36
C ASN A 107 -6.91 10.37 4.24
N ALA A 108 -6.20 10.83 3.20
CA ALA A 108 -6.79 11.55 2.09
C ALA A 108 -7.68 10.63 1.23
N SER A 109 -7.21 9.42 0.95
CA SER A 109 -7.99 8.42 0.21
C SER A 109 -9.32 8.11 0.90
N GLU A 110 -9.33 7.96 2.22
CA GLU A 110 -10.56 7.73 2.99
C GLU A 110 -11.54 8.90 2.85
N GLN A 111 -11.09 10.14 3.05
CA GLN A 111 -11.94 11.33 2.93
C GLN A 111 -12.51 11.51 1.50
N LEU A 112 -11.71 11.20 0.47
CA LEU A 112 -12.12 11.29 -0.93
C LEU A 112 -13.05 10.15 -1.37
N ARG A 113 -12.91 8.96 -0.77
CA ARG A 113 -13.87 7.86 -0.97
C ARG A 113 -15.20 8.15 -0.29
N TYR A 114 -15.19 8.83 0.85
CA TYR A 114 -16.39 9.28 1.54
C TYR A 114 -17.10 10.43 0.79
N ALA A 115 -16.35 11.41 0.28
CA ALA A 115 -16.88 12.55 -0.45
C ALA A 115 -16.00 12.90 -1.66
N ARG A 116 -16.42 12.49 -2.86
CA ARG A 116 -15.63 12.59 -4.10
C ARG A 116 -15.34 14.04 -4.51
N ASP A 117 -16.28 14.95 -4.31
CA ASP A 117 -16.16 16.36 -4.73
C ASP A 117 -15.46 17.25 -3.68
N ARG A 118 -14.87 16.63 -2.65
CA ARG A 118 -14.18 17.34 -1.57
C ARG A 118 -13.01 18.15 -2.15
N ARG A 119 -13.08 19.47 -1.98
CA ARG A 119 -12.06 20.43 -2.46
C ARG A 119 -10.74 20.37 -1.66
N SER A 120 -10.79 19.84 -0.45
CA SER A 120 -9.65 19.81 0.45
C SER A 120 -9.70 18.68 1.47
N ILE A 121 -8.55 18.11 1.79
CA ILE A 121 -8.36 17.19 2.91
C ILE A 121 -8.27 17.99 4.20
N GLU A 122 -9.07 17.61 5.18
CA GLU A 122 -9.08 18.22 6.50
C GLU A 122 -8.18 17.42 7.43
N VAL A 123 -7.21 18.10 8.04
CA VAL A 123 -6.22 17.51 8.95
C VAL A 123 -6.46 18.12 10.32
N ARG A 124 -6.80 17.31 11.32
CA ARG A 124 -7.07 17.82 12.68
C ARG A 124 -5.75 18.08 13.41
N ARG A 125 -5.70 19.12 14.23
CA ARG A 125 -4.55 19.38 15.13
C ARG A 125 -4.32 18.29 16.16
N THR A 126 -5.36 17.52 16.48
CA THR A 126 -5.29 16.40 17.43
C THR A 126 -4.75 15.12 16.81
N ASP A 127 -4.77 15.01 15.47
CA ASP A 127 -4.25 13.85 14.75
C ASP A 127 -2.74 14.04 14.55
N VAL A 128 -2.00 14.07 15.66
CA VAL A 128 -0.54 14.24 15.69
C VAL A 128 0.14 12.96 15.20
N LEU A 129 1.27 13.13 14.50
CA LEU A 129 2.15 12.05 14.05
C LEU A 129 3.54 12.27 14.63
N ASP A 130 3.86 11.55 15.69
CA ASP A 130 5.12 11.63 16.43
C ASP A 130 5.55 10.24 16.92
N ALA A 131 6.66 10.16 17.65
CA ALA A 131 7.19 8.89 18.14
C ALA A 131 6.20 8.13 19.06
N ALA A 132 5.31 8.83 19.77
CA ALA A 132 4.33 8.21 20.65
C ALA A 132 3.09 7.69 19.89
N SER A 133 2.73 8.35 18.79
CA SER A 133 1.50 8.08 18.03
C SER A 133 1.71 7.27 16.75
N VAL A 134 2.94 7.16 16.24
CA VAL A 134 3.27 6.45 14.98
C VAL A 134 2.80 5.00 14.97
N ALA A 135 2.92 4.27 16.09
CA ALA A 135 2.45 2.88 16.18
C ALA A 135 0.92 2.78 15.98
N ALA A 136 0.16 3.68 16.62
CA ALA A 136 -1.29 3.76 16.48
C ALA A 136 -1.70 4.19 15.06
N PHE A 137 -0.97 5.13 14.46
CA PHE A 137 -1.13 5.52 13.06
C PHE A 137 -0.96 4.32 12.12
N VAL A 138 0.13 3.57 12.26
CA VAL A 138 0.42 2.39 11.44
C VAL A 138 -0.69 1.35 11.58
N GLN A 139 -1.13 1.06 12.81
CA GLN A 139 -2.22 0.11 13.03
C GLN A 139 -3.54 0.57 12.38
N ARG A 140 -3.84 1.88 12.43
CA ARG A 140 -5.02 2.45 11.78
C ARG A 140 -4.93 2.34 10.25
N MET A 141 -3.78 2.64 9.66
CA MET A 141 -3.59 2.54 8.22
C MET A 141 -3.59 1.09 7.72
N ARG A 142 -2.99 0.15 8.46
CA ARG A 142 -3.05 -1.29 8.14
C ARG A 142 -4.48 -1.81 8.14
N ARG A 143 -5.29 -1.44 9.14
CA ARG A 143 -6.73 -1.79 9.16
C ARG A 143 -7.48 -1.20 7.97
N TYR A 144 -7.19 0.04 7.60
CA TYR A 144 -7.77 0.67 6.42
C TYR A 144 -7.39 -0.07 5.13
N ILE A 145 -6.12 -0.46 4.96
CA ILE A 145 -5.63 -1.21 3.80
C ILE A 145 -6.30 -2.58 3.71
N ALA A 146 -6.34 -3.33 4.82
CA ALA A 146 -6.99 -4.64 4.87
C ALA A 146 -8.49 -4.56 4.52
N GLY A 147 -9.19 -3.55 5.04
CA GLY A 147 -10.60 -3.31 4.72
C GLY A 147 -10.83 -2.81 3.29
N ALA A 148 -9.87 -2.09 2.70
CA ALA A 148 -9.93 -1.65 1.31
C ALA A 148 -9.66 -2.78 0.32
N GLY A 149 -8.72 -3.69 0.63
CA GLY A 149 -8.45 -4.89 -0.18
C GLY A 149 -9.68 -5.79 -0.33
N GLY A 150 -10.48 -5.93 0.73
CA GLY A 150 -11.76 -6.64 0.68
C GLY A 150 -12.84 -5.95 -0.16
N ARG A 151 -12.72 -4.65 -0.44
CA ARG A 151 -13.66 -3.89 -1.30
C ARG A 151 -13.22 -3.79 -2.76
N LEU A 152 -11.92 -4.01 -3.04
CA LEU A 152 -11.36 -4.02 -4.39
C LEU A 152 -11.32 -5.44 -5.01
N GLY A 153 -11.38 -6.49 -4.19
CA GLY A 153 -11.43 -7.89 -4.65
C GLY A 153 -12.83 -8.43 -4.97
N GLY A 154 -13.86 -7.58 -5.09
CA GLY A 154 -15.23 -7.98 -5.40
C GLY A 154 -15.80 -7.11 -6.50
N ALA A 155 -15.96 -7.71 -7.69
CA ALA A 155 -16.34 -7.10 -8.98
C ALA A 155 -15.20 -6.37 -9.69
N ASP A 156 -14.38 -7.11 -10.44
CA ASP A 156 -14.07 -6.81 -11.87
C ASP A 156 -12.90 -7.62 -12.48
N ASP A 157 -12.27 -8.58 -11.78
CA ASP A 157 -11.23 -9.42 -12.41
C ASP A 157 -11.54 -10.93 -12.28
N LEU A 158 -12.24 -11.46 -13.29
CA LEU A 158 -12.31 -12.89 -13.60
C LEU A 158 -12.24 -13.04 -15.13
N GLU A 159 -11.15 -12.59 -15.72
CA GLU A 159 -10.75 -13.06 -17.05
C GLU A 159 -10.05 -14.41 -16.87
N VAL A 160 -10.82 -15.48 -17.06
CA VAL A 160 -10.31 -16.84 -17.15
C VAL A 160 -9.49 -16.92 -18.44
N VAL A 161 -8.16 -16.88 -18.30
CA VAL A 161 -7.26 -17.32 -19.37
C VAL A 161 -7.47 -18.83 -19.51
N ALA A 162 -8.30 -19.20 -20.48
CA ALA A 162 -8.42 -20.58 -20.93
C ALA A 162 -7.05 -21.00 -21.48
N ALA A 163 -6.40 -21.93 -20.79
CA ALA A 163 -5.21 -22.59 -21.29
C ALA A 163 -5.60 -23.42 -22.52
N SER A 164 -5.25 -22.94 -23.70
CA SER A 164 -5.24 -23.72 -24.93
C SER A 164 -4.18 -24.81 -24.78
N GLY A 165 -4.62 -26.04 -24.58
CA GLY A 165 -3.77 -27.22 -24.67
C GLY A 165 -3.37 -27.43 -26.13
N ASP A 166 -2.07 -27.30 -26.41
CA ASP A 166 -1.47 -27.79 -27.63
C ASP A 166 -1.02 -29.24 -27.39
N ALA A 167 -1.68 -30.18 -28.06
CA ALA A 167 -1.30 -31.58 -28.09
C ALA A 167 -0.52 -31.83 -29.39
N PRO A 168 0.67 -32.47 -29.35
CA PRO A 168 1.30 -32.92 -30.58
C PRO A 168 0.60 -34.17 -31.11
N ALA A 169 0.08 -34.05 -32.34
CA ALA A 169 -0.41 -35.15 -33.15
C ALA A 169 0.76 -35.88 -33.83
N GLY A 170 0.71 -37.22 -33.82
CA GLY A 170 1.32 -38.04 -34.87
C GLY A 170 2.25 -39.17 -34.41
N ALA A 171 1.69 -40.35 -34.17
CA ALA A 171 2.26 -41.63 -34.62
C ALA A 171 1.19 -42.74 -34.51
N VAL A 172 0.77 -43.23 -35.67
CA VAL A 172 -0.09 -44.40 -35.91
C VAL A 172 0.73 -45.69 -35.72
N GLN A 173 0.29 -46.62 -34.88
CA GLN A 173 -0.44 -47.87 -35.18
C GLN A 173 0.47 -49.03 -35.65
N GLU A 174 0.58 -50.08 -34.84
CA GLU A 174 0.40 -51.46 -35.32
C GLU A 174 0.03 -52.42 -34.17
N VAL A 175 -0.66 -53.49 -34.56
CA VAL A 175 -1.46 -54.46 -33.80
C VAL A 175 -0.63 -55.73 -33.58
N VAL A 176 -0.98 -56.58 -32.61
CA VAL A 176 -1.14 -58.07 -32.72
C VAL A 176 -1.13 -58.73 -31.32
N GLU A 177 -2.33 -59.18 -30.95
CA GLU A 177 -2.77 -60.48 -30.40
C GLU A 177 -1.97 -61.33 -29.36
N GLN A 178 -2.76 -61.69 -28.33
CA GLN A 178 -2.99 -63.02 -27.72
C GLN A 178 -1.94 -63.68 -26.80
N GLY A 179 -2.43 -64.19 -25.66
CA GLY A 179 -1.70 -65.14 -24.81
C GLY A 179 -2.24 -65.30 -23.38
N GLU A 180 -3.32 -66.07 -23.24
CA GLU A 180 -3.92 -66.56 -21.99
C GLU A 180 -2.99 -67.54 -21.23
N SER A 181 -2.94 -67.50 -19.88
CA SER A 181 -3.17 -68.67 -19.00
C SER A 181 -2.68 -68.52 -17.54
N ALA A 182 -3.65 -68.76 -16.65
CA ALA A 182 -3.72 -69.32 -15.29
C ALA A 182 -2.47 -69.78 -14.48
N GLY A 183 -2.59 -69.56 -13.16
CA GLY A 183 -2.00 -70.34 -12.04
C GLY A 183 -1.97 -69.50 -10.75
N VAL A 184 -2.88 -69.64 -9.76
CA VAL A 184 -2.90 -70.63 -8.66
C VAL A 184 -1.47 -70.81 -8.07
N ASP A 185 -1.14 -70.50 -6.81
CA ASP A 185 -1.69 -71.06 -5.59
C ASP A 185 -1.25 -70.28 -4.32
N ARG A 186 -1.89 -70.66 -3.21
CA ARG A 186 -1.92 -70.21 -1.81
C ARG A 186 -0.59 -70.04 -1.07
N GLY A 187 -0.65 -69.28 0.03
CA GLY A 187 0.35 -69.35 1.12
C GLY A 187 0.13 -68.38 2.27
N SER A 188 -0.83 -68.68 3.15
CA SER A 188 -1.02 -68.04 4.46
C SER A 188 -0.28 -68.83 5.54
N THR A 189 0.55 -68.16 6.35
CA THR A 189 0.87 -68.43 7.78
C THR A 189 1.66 -67.19 8.26
N GLY A 190 1.37 -66.44 9.32
CA GLY A 190 0.68 -66.72 10.58
C GLY A 190 1.70 -66.98 11.71
N VAL A 191 1.69 -66.12 12.75
CA VAL A 191 2.12 -66.39 14.16
C VAL A 191 3.65 -66.50 14.38
N SER A 192 4.32 -66.00 15.43
CA SER A 192 4.05 -65.39 16.75
C SER A 192 5.31 -64.59 17.12
N GLY A 193 5.28 -63.49 17.90
CA GLY A 193 5.13 -63.47 19.36
C GLY A 193 6.25 -62.60 19.93
#